data_AF-A0A2N2GE80-F1
#
_entry.id   AF-A0A2N2GE80-F1
#
_cell.length_a   1.000
_cell.length_b   1.000
_cell.length_c   1.000
_cell.angle_alpha   90.00
_cell.angle_beta   90.00
_cell.angle_gamma   90.00
#
_symmetry.space_group_name_H-M   'P 1'
#
loop_
_entity.id
_entity.type
_entity.pdbx_description
1 polymer ?
#
loop_
_entity_poly.entity_id
_entity_poly.type
_entity_poly.pdbx_seq_one_letter_code
_entity_poly.pdbx_strand_id
1 'polypeptide(L)'
;MDLAALVSTIRSKDHEGEMLFLLPVREHFPRKSVDFILGELRLMMLEHTLESVDAHLWREIPELGQARELHALFVRGRRTETVRSILKAAFWPPPETCAPLTYATVTAGNAAPTPLDFDLKHAGWFFPGKAAKEKRLVCRSFDHQQFYRFRFDSERLRSVHPGLARYVRQMVDHCPNHLFFLDGLRCSSFPGHATAVLHHEERHEMCALTVDSFDVTEFKARHENCQYHFLTRDPFTVGVEVPVWLEAREIEDFAEVFGGHGPLTGHIDLVREKGGAIEVWDYKPHARRERHAATQVFLYTFMLSVRTGIPLKHFRCGYFDERDCYTFSPLGINLL
;
A
#
# COMPACT_ATOMS: atom_id res chain seq x y z
N MET A 1 24.99 -9.68 22.29
CA MET A 1 25.14 -8.96 21.01
C MET A 1 23.74 -8.62 20.55
N ASP A 2 23.51 -7.46 19.93
CA ASP A 2 22.21 -7.14 19.33
C ASP A 2 22.30 -7.17 17.79
N LEU A 3 21.17 -6.99 17.10
CA LEU A 3 21.13 -6.97 15.63
C LEU A 3 22.03 -5.89 15.03
N ALA A 4 22.16 -4.73 15.68
CA ALA A 4 22.99 -3.63 15.18
C ALA A 4 24.49 -3.99 15.22
N ALA A 5 24.94 -4.60 16.32
CA ALA A 5 26.29 -5.11 16.48
C ALA A 5 26.58 -6.22 15.47
N LEU A 6 25.66 -7.18 15.26
CA LEU A 6 25.80 -8.22 14.24
C LEU A 6 25.97 -7.63 12.85
N VAL A 7 25.14 -6.66 12.48
CA VAL A 7 25.22 -6.00 11.17
C VAL A 7 26.55 -5.27 10.99
N SER A 8 27.07 -4.64 12.04
CA SER A 8 28.40 -4.02 12.01
C SER A 8 29.51 -5.05 11.84
N THR A 9 29.36 -6.26 12.38
CA THR A 9 30.32 -7.36 12.21
C THR A 9 30.27 -7.96 10.80
N ILE A 10 29.06 -8.09 10.24
CA ILE A 10 28.83 -8.65 8.89
C ILE A 10 29.25 -7.66 7.79
N ARG A 11 28.99 -6.36 7.98
CA ARG A 11 29.36 -5.33 6.99
C ARG A 11 30.87 -5.08 7.02
N SER A 12 31.59 -5.78 6.14
CA SER A 12 32.96 -5.41 5.79
C SER A 12 33.02 -4.05 5.08
N LYS A 13 34.23 -3.47 4.95
CA LYS A 13 34.44 -2.23 4.17
C LYS A 13 33.97 -2.35 2.71
N ASP A 14 33.94 -3.56 2.16
CA ASP A 14 33.57 -3.80 0.76
C ASP A 14 32.05 -3.69 0.50
N HIS A 15 31.24 -3.65 1.56
CA HIS A 15 29.78 -3.52 1.51
C HIS A 15 29.29 -2.14 1.97
N GLU A 16 30.18 -1.15 2.07
CA GLU A 16 29.83 0.19 2.52
C GLU A 16 28.84 0.86 1.54
N GLY A 17 27.60 1.04 2.00
CA GLY A 17 26.51 1.62 1.20
C GLY A 17 25.57 0.62 0.54
N GLU A 18 25.80 -0.67 0.68
CA GLU A 18 24.88 -1.72 0.22
C GLU A 18 23.70 -1.90 1.20
N MET A 19 22.56 -2.33 0.67
CA MET A 19 21.46 -2.80 1.53
C MET A 19 21.78 -4.23 1.96
N LEU A 20 21.63 -4.50 3.26
CA LEU A 20 21.78 -5.84 3.82
C LEU A 20 20.41 -6.33 4.24
N PHE A 21 20.06 -7.54 3.82
CA PHE A 21 18.89 -8.27 4.29
C PHE A 21 19.33 -9.52 5.05
N LEU A 22 18.95 -9.61 6.32
CA LEU A 22 19.17 -10.81 7.15
C LEU A 22 17.94 -11.70 7.08
N LEU A 23 18.10 -12.91 6.54
CA LEU A 23 17.06 -13.88 6.32
C LEU A 23 17.18 -15.08 7.29
N PRO A 24 16.41 -15.14 8.38
CA PRO A 24 16.34 -16.30 9.26
C PRO A 24 15.52 -17.44 8.63
N VAL A 25 16.13 -18.61 8.45
CA VAL A 25 15.41 -19.82 8.04
C VAL A 25 14.94 -20.57 9.28
N ARG A 26 13.63 -20.68 9.48
CA ARG A 26 12.98 -21.34 10.63
C ARG A 26 12.35 -22.68 10.22
N GLU A 27 11.91 -23.51 11.18
CA GLU A 27 11.28 -24.81 10.88
C GLU A 27 10.08 -24.73 9.93
N HIS A 28 9.25 -23.70 10.10
CA HIS A 28 8.06 -23.46 9.28
C HIS A 28 8.35 -22.58 8.06
N PHE A 29 9.63 -22.28 7.81
CA PHE A 29 10.04 -21.56 6.62
C PHE A 29 9.87 -22.48 5.42
N PRO A 30 9.02 -22.14 4.43
CA PRO A 30 8.85 -23.00 3.28
C PRO A 30 10.19 -23.07 2.56
N ARG A 31 10.82 -24.25 2.48
CA ARG A 31 12.05 -24.44 1.68
C ARG A 31 11.87 -23.93 0.24
N LYS A 32 10.65 -24.08 -0.30
CA LYS A 32 10.21 -23.52 -1.58
C LYS A 32 10.41 -22.01 -1.68
N SER A 33 10.30 -21.25 -0.59
CA SER A 33 10.53 -19.80 -0.58
C SER A 33 12.02 -19.45 -0.75
N VAL A 34 12.96 -20.20 -0.15
CA VAL A 34 14.40 -19.95 -0.36
C VAL A 34 14.79 -20.24 -1.81
N ASP A 35 14.38 -21.39 -2.34
CA ASP A 35 14.69 -21.79 -3.72
C ASP A 35 14.07 -20.82 -4.73
N PHE A 36 12.85 -20.35 -4.49
CA PHE A 36 12.20 -19.31 -5.28
C PHE A 36 12.98 -18.00 -5.24
N ILE A 37 13.34 -17.51 -4.04
CA ILE A 37 14.12 -16.27 -3.89
C ILE A 37 15.44 -16.40 -4.65
N LEU A 38 16.17 -17.50 -4.47
CA LEU A 38 17.43 -17.73 -5.16
C LEU A 38 17.27 -17.85 -6.68
N GLY A 39 16.20 -18.51 -7.15
CA GLY A 39 15.85 -18.61 -8.55
C GLY A 39 15.61 -17.24 -9.18
N GLU A 40 14.72 -16.44 -8.58
CA GLU A 40 14.39 -15.09 -9.05
C GLU A 40 15.60 -14.15 -9.02
N LEU A 41 16.38 -14.18 -7.93
CA LEU A 41 17.58 -13.35 -7.82
C LEU A 41 18.62 -13.70 -8.91
N ARG A 42 18.77 -14.99 -9.25
CA ARG A 42 19.64 -15.45 -10.36
C ARG A 42 19.10 -15.01 -11.72
N LEU A 43 17.80 -15.19 -11.97
CA LEU A 43 17.15 -14.79 -13.22
C LEU A 43 17.30 -13.29 -13.49
N MET A 44 17.28 -12.46 -12.45
CA MET A 44 17.44 -11.02 -12.56
C MET A 44 18.89 -10.54 -12.69
N MET A 45 19.85 -11.47 -12.81
CA MET A 45 21.30 -11.19 -12.88
C MET A 45 21.74 -10.18 -11.82
N LEU A 46 21.20 -10.30 -10.62
CA LEU A 46 21.58 -9.40 -9.54
C LEU A 46 22.97 -9.82 -9.09
N GLU A 47 23.95 -8.90 -9.10
CA GLU A 47 25.15 -9.08 -8.30
C GLU A 47 24.72 -9.04 -6.83
N HIS A 48 24.53 -10.23 -6.25
CA HIS A 48 24.21 -10.41 -4.85
C HIS A 48 25.09 -11.51 -4.30
N THR A 49 25.59 -11.30 -3.09
CA THR A 49 26.18 -12.38 -2.32
C THR A 49 25.15 -12.78 -1.28
N LEU A 50 24.65 -14.02 -1.39
CA LEU A 50 23.98 -14.67 -0.29
C LEU A 50 25.05 -15.43 0.49
N GLU A 51 25.29 -15.00 1.72
CA GLU A 51 26.30 -15.59 2.59
C GLU A 51 25.64 -16.23 3.81
N SER A 52 26.05 -17.46 4.14
CA SER A 52 25.66 -18.04 5.42
C SER A 52 26.40 -17.33 6.55
N VAL A 53 25.66 -16.87 7.55
CA VAL A 53 26.24 -16.20 8.71
C VAL A 53 26.58 -17.25 9.76
N ASP A 54 27.83 -17.24 10.22
CA ASP A 54 28.29 -18.18 11.24
C ASP A 54 27.42 -18.11 12.50
N ALA A 55 26.98 -19.29 12.95
CA ALA A 55 26.01 -19.45 14.02
C ALA A 55 26.48 -18.85 15.36
N HIS A 56 27.79 -18.80 15.61
CA HIS A 56 28.30 -18.18 16.85
C HIS A 56 28.04 -16.67 16.92
N LEU A 57 27.85 -16.00 15.79
CA LEU A 57 27.62 -14.55 15.74
C LEU A 57 26.20 -14.17 16.16
N TRP A 58 25.22 -15.06 15.98
CA TRP A 58 23.81 -14.67 16.07
C TRP A 58 22.95 -15.54 17.00
N ARG A 59 23.40 -16.72 17.43
CA ARG A 59 22.60 -17.61 18.29
C ARG A 59 22.15 -16.98 19.61
N GLU A 60 22.93 -16.04 20.13
CA GLU A 60 22.63 -15.31 21.38
C GLU A 60 21.74 -14.08 21.16
N ILE A 61 21.32 -13.80 19.92
CA ILE A 61 20.41 -12.69 19.59
C ILE A 61 18.97 -13.19 19.74
N PRO A 62 18.19 -12.68 20.72
CA PRO A 62 16.86 -13.17 21.02
C PRO A 62 15.91 -13.21 19.81
N GLU A 63 15.99 -12.21 18.94
CA GLU A 63 15.17 -12.08 17.72
C GLU A 63 15.41 -13.22 16.71
N LEU A 64 16.57 -13.87 16.79
CA LEU A 64 17.02 -14.94 15.90
C LEU A 64 16.99 -16.33 16.55
N GLY A 65 16.59 -16.44 17.83
CA GLY A 65 16.72 -17.68 18.61
C GLY A 65 15.99 -18.92 18.06
N GLN A 66 15.04 -18.74 17.14
CA GLN A 66 14.33 -19.84 16.47
C GLN A 66 14.85 -20.15 15.05
N ALA A 67 15.84 -19.40 14.57
CA ALA A 67 16.44 -19.65 13.27
C ALA A 67 17.34 -20.91 13.34
N ARG A 68 17.27 -21.75 12.31
CA ARG A 68 18.20 -22.86 12.08
C ARG A 68 19.42 -22.39 11.30
N GLU A 69 19.19 -21.49 10.35
CA GLU A 69 20.20 -20.85 9.52
C GLU A 69 19.92 -19.36 9.43
N LEU A 70 20.97 -18.58 9.23
CA LEU A 70 20.87 -17.16 8.92
C LEU A 70 21.64 -16.89 7.65
N HIS A 71 20.98 -16.24 6.69
CA HIS A 71 21.61 -15.81 5.45
C HIS A 71 21.67 -14.29 5.38
N ALA A 72 22.81 -13.75 4.98
CA ALA A 72 23.01 -12.33 4.69
C ALA A 72 22.95 -12.12 3.18
N LEU A 73 21.97 -11.35 2.72
CA LEU A 73 21.83 -10.96 1.34
C LEU A 73 22.27 -9.51 1.17
N PHE A 74 23.37 -9.31 0.46
CA PHE A 74 23.87 -7.99 0.11
C PHE A 74 23.34 -7.54 -1.25
N VAL A 75 22.77 -6.33 -1.30
CA VAL A 75 22.13 -5.78 -2.48
C VAL A 75 22.78 -4.45 -2.86
N ARG A 76 23.46 -4.45 -4.00
CA ARG A 76 24.14 -3.28 -4.56
C ARG A 76 23.17 -2.31 -5.25
N GLY A 77 23.36 -1.02 -4.96
CA GLY A 77 22.83 0.08 -5.77
C GLY A 77 21.30 0.18 -5.85
N ARG A 78 20.81 0.56 -7.04
CA ARG A 78 19.41 0.98 -7.28
C ARG A 78 18.39 -0.17 -7.28
N ARG A 79 18.81 -1.43 -7.12
CA ARG A 79 17.94 -2.62 -7.25
C ARG A 79 17.35 -3.13 -5.93
N THR A 80 17.52 -2.36 -4.86
CA THR A 80 16.97 -2.64 -3.52
C THR A 80 15.47 -2.95 -3.55
N GLU A 81 14.67 -2.20 -4.34
CA GLU A 81 13.22 -2.43 -4.39
C GLU A 81 12.84 -3.69 -5.17
N THR A 82 13.60 -4.05 -6.22
CA THR A 82 13.38 -5.30 -6.95
C THR A 82 13.55 -6.51 -6.03
N VAL A 83 14.63 -6.53 -5.23
CA VAL A 83 14.84 -7.58 -4.23
C VAL A 83 13.73 -7.59 -3.19
N ARG A 84 13.31 -6.42 -2.69
CA ARG A 84 12.18 -6.33 -1.76
C ARG A 84 10.90 -6.90 -2.38
N SER A 85 10.61 -6.64 -3.65
CA SER A 85 9.45 -7.20 -4.36
C SER A 85 9.50 -8.72 -4.45
N ILE A 86 10.66 -9.30 -4.76
CA ILE A 86 10.85 -10.77 -4.76
C ILE A 86 10.57 -11.34 -3.38
N LEU A 87 11.17 -10.76 -2.33
CA LEU A 87 10.99 -11.21 -0.96
C LEU A 87 9.52 -11.08 -0.54
N LYS A 88 8.87 -9.94 -0.83
CA LYS A 88 7.44 -9.74 -0.60
C LYS A 88 6.61 -10.84 -1.25
N ALA A 89 6.86 -11.17 -2.51
CA ALA A 89 6.15 -12.26 -3.20
C ALA A 89 6.42 -13.63 -2.58
N ALA A 90 7.66 -13.91 -2.17
CA ALA A 90 8.06 -15.18 -1.57
C ALA A 90 7.46 -15.45 -0.18
N PHE A 91 7.18 -14.37 0.56
CA PHE A 91 6.60 -14.40 1.91
C PHE A 91 5.11 -14.05 1.92
N TRP A 92 4.53 -13.81 0.75
CA TRP A 92 3.10 -13.64 0.60
C TRP A 92 2.45 -14.99 0.24
N PRO A 93 1.27 -15.32 0.78
CA PRO A 93 0.54 -14.59 1.82
C PRO A 93 1.13 -14.73 3.24
N PRO A 94 0.92 -13.75 4.15
CA PRO A 94 1.16 -13.98 5.58
C PRO A 94 0.28 -15.13 6.11
N PRO A 95 0.71 -15.85 7.18
CA PRO A 95 -0.04 -16.95 7.79
C PRO A 95 -1.48 -16.55 8.14
N GLU A 96 -2.38 -17.55 8.12
CA GLU A 96 -3.84 -17.39 8.23
C GLU A 96 -4.26 -16.37 9.29
N THR A 97 -5.08 -15.41 8.86
CA THR A 97 -5.85 -14.55 9.77
C THR A 97 -7.29 -15.03 9.82
N CYS A 98 -8.00 -14.53 10.83
CA CYS A 98 -9.41 -14.76 11.15
C CYS A 98 -10.32 -15.03 9.94
N ALA A 99 -11.39 -15.79 10.19
CA ALA A 99 -12.42 -16.06 9.20
C ALA A 99 -12.86 -14.76 8.48
N PRO A 100 -12.92 -14.76 7.13
CA PRO A 100 -13.28 -13.59 6.36
C PRO A 100 -14.74 -13.19 6.63
N LEU A 101 -15.05 -11.92 6.46
CA LEU A 101 -16.42 -11.41 6.52
C LEU A 101 -17.04 -11.49 5.12
N THR A 102 -18.37 -11.58 5.05
CA THR A 102 -19.09 -11.36 3.78
C THR A 102 -19.06 -9.89 3.39
N TYR A 103 -19.17 -9.61 2.09
CA TYR A 103 -19.29 -8.26 1.54
C TYR A 103 -20.43 -7.48 2.22
N ALA A 104 -21.61 -8.11 2.34
CA ALA A 104 -22.78 -7.51 2.97
C ALA A 104 -22.52 -7.10 4.43
N THR A 105 -21.73 -7.88 5.18
CA THR A 105 -21.37 -7.57 6.57
C THR A 105 -20.49 -6.32 6.65
N VAL A 106 -19.53 -6.18 5.73
CA VAL A 106 -18.65 -5.00 5.67
C VAL A 106 -19.44 -3.76 5.24
N THR A 107 -20.28 -3.86 4.19
CA THR A 107 -21.07 -2.73 3.68
C THR A 107 -22.21 -2.28 4.60
N ALA A 108 -22.65 -3.13 5.53
CA ALA A 108 -23.53 -2.73 6.63
C ALA A 108 -22.87 -1.76 7.64
N GLY A 109 -21.54 -1.65 7.64
CA GLY A 109 -20.80 -0.56 8.28
C GLY A 109 -20.47 -0.71 9.76
N ASN A 110 -20.87 -1.82 10.41
CA ASN A 110 -20.58 -2.07 11.82
C ASN A 110 -19.41 -3.01 12.07
N ALA A 111 -19.06 -3.83 11.07
CA ALA A 111 -17.91 -4.71 11.12
C ALA A 111 -16.75 -4.10 10.33
N ALA A 112 -15.53 -4.31 10.81
CA ALA A 112 -14.33 -4.10 10.03
C ALA A 112 -13.57 -5.43 9.96
N PRO A 113 -13.09 -5.83 8.76
CA PRO A 113 -12.18 -6.95 8.65
C PRO A 113 -10.92 -6.71 9.51
N THR A 114 -10.33 -7.79 10.00
CA THR A 114 -8.99 -7.71 10.58
C THR A 114 -8.00 -7.47 9.44
N PRO A 115 -7.22 -6.37 9.47
CA PRO A 115 -6.29 -6.09 8.39
C PRO A 115 -5.25 -7.19 8.22
N LEU A 116 -5.01 -7.61 6.97
CA LEU A 116 -3.83 -8.36 6.61
C LEU A 116 -2.62 -7.42 6.57
N ASP A 117 -2.06 -7.17 7.75
CA ASP A 117 -0.80 -6.45 7.86
C ASP A 117 0.33 -7.37 7.38
N PHE A 118 0.95 -7.01 6.27
CA PHE A 118 2.20 -7.63 5.85
C PHE A 118 3.37 -6.81 6.35
N ASP A 119 4.12 -7.37 7.30
CA ASP A 119 5.41 -6.83 7.71
C ASP A 119 6.51 -7.77 7.26
N LEU A 120 7.30 -7.29 6.29
CA LEU A 120 8.45 -8.01 5.77
C LEU A 120 9.50 -8.28 6.86
N LYS A 121 9.49 -7.53 7.97
CA LYS A 121 10.34 -7.78 9.15
C LYS A 121 10.07 -9.12 9.81
N HIS A 122 8.87 -9.68 9.65
CA HIS A 122 8.57 -11.03 10.12
C HIS A 122 9.35 -12.10 9.32
N ALA A 123 9.67 -11.80 8.06
CA ALA A 123 10.45 -12.68 7.21
C ALA A 123 11.96 -12.46 7.34
N GLY A 124 12.40 -11.22 7.62
CA GLY A 124 13.81 -10.90 7.85
C GLY A 124 14.05 -9.40 8.01
N TRP A 125 15.28 -9.00 8.35
CA TRP A 125 15.59 -7.61 8.70
C TRP A 125 16.34 -6.87 7.60
N PHE A 126 15.85 -5.68 7.24
CA PHE A 126 16.51 -4.78 6.30
C PHE A 126 17.35 -3.75 7.03
N PHE A 127 18.60 -3.63 6.61
CA PHE A 127 19.51 -2.60 7.03
C PHE A 127 19.87 -1.77 5.80
N PRO A 128 19.43 -0.50 5.72
CA PRO A 128 19.77 0.34 4.59
C PRO A 128 21.27 0.66 4.59
N GLY A 129 21.84 0.90 3.42
CA GLY A 129 23.24 1.32 3.30
C GLY A 129 23.50 2.72 3.87
N LYS A 130 22.49 3.60 3.82
CA LYS A 130 22.50 4.95 4.41
C LYS A 130 21.19 5.22 5.13
N ALA A 131 21.26 5.86 6.29
CA ALA A 131 20.07 6.30 7.00
C ALA A 131 19.26 7.27 6.12
N ALA A 132 17.97 6.98 5.93
CA ALA A 132 17.07 7.89 5.24
C ALA A 132 16.85 9.12 6.12
N LYS A 133 16.97 10.32 5.54
CA LYS A 133 16.53 11.54 6.22
C LYS A 133 15.01 11.54 6.27
N GLU A 134 14.45 11.75 7.44
CA GLU A 134 13.01 11.97 7.60
C GLU A 134 12.62 13.24 6.84
N LYS A 135 11.60 13.14 5.98
CA LYS A 135 11.04 14.26 5.24
C LYS A 135 9.59 14.42 5.67
N ARG A 136 9.13 15.66 5.74
CA ARG A 136 7.71 15.96 5.92
C ARG A 136 6.90 15.37 4.77
N LEU A 137 7.22 15.74 3.53
CA LEU A 137 6.62 15.12 2.35
C LEU A 137 7.43 13.88 1.96
N VAL A 138 6.83 12.71 2.18
CA VAL A 138 7.40 11.42 1.78
C VAL A 138 6.86 11.06 0.40
N CYS A 139 7.72 10.52 -0.47
CA CYS A 139 7.37 10.10 -1.81
C CYS A 139 7.94 8.71 -2.10
N ARG A 140 7.12 7.83 -2.64
CA ARG A 140 7.52 6.52 -3.16
C ARG A 140 6.93 6.34 -4.56
N SER A 141 7.75 5.91 -5.51
CA SER A 141 7.27 5.55 -6.83
C SER A 141 7.01 4.04 -6.89
N PHE A 142 5.86 3.66 -7.42
CA PHE A 142 5.51 2.29 -7.70
C PHE A 142 5.37 2.11 -9.21
N ASP A 143 6.04 1.11 -9.76
CA ASP A 143 5.75 0.62 -11.09
C ASP A 143 4.68 -0.45 -10.92
N HIS A 144 3.42 -0.12 -11.17
CA HIS A 144 2.28 -1.04 -11.09
C HIS A 144 1.59 -1.01 -12.45
N GLN A 145 2.26 -1.52 -13.49
CA GLN A 145 1.91 -1.41 -14.93
C GLN A 145 2.04 0.01 -15.52
N GLN A 146 1.93 1.03 -14.66
CA GLN A 146 2.36 2.40 -14.91
C GLN A 146 2.98 2.98 -13.64
N PHE A 147 3.69 4.10 -13.79
CA PHE A 147 4.33 4.76 -12.65
C PHE A 147 3.34 5.59 -11.85
N TYR A 148 3.09 5.17 -10.62
CA TYR A 148 2.35 5.93 -9.61
C TYR A 148 3.32 6.54 -8.61
N ARG A 149 3.05 7.78 -8.19
CA ARG A 149 3.89 8.50 -7.22
C ARG A 149 3.11 8.74 -5.95
N PHE A 150 3.06 7.69 -5.13
CA PHE A 150 2.52 7.75 -3.79
C PHE A 150 3.23 8.81 -2.96
N ARG A 151 2.48 9.75 -2.38
CA ARG A 151 3.00 10.75 -1.48
C ARG A 151 2.11 10.91 -0.26
N PHE A 152 2.70 11.31 0.86
CA PHE A 152 1.96 11.68 2.06
C PHE A 152 2.73 12.71 2.90
N ASP A 153 2.00 13.43 3.74
CA ASP A 153 2.56 14.35 4.74
C ASP A 153 2.71 13.61 6.08
N SER A 154 3.96 13.33 6.46
CA SER A 154 4.31 12.55 7.65
C SER A 154 3.94 13.23 8.96
N GLU A 155 3.85 14.57 8.99
CA GLU A 155 3.41 15.33 10.15
C GLU A 155 1.90 15.24 10.31
N ARG A 156 1.14 15.49 9.24
CA ARG A 156 -0.34 15.38 9.27
C ARG A 156 -0.80 13.97 9.63
N LEU A 157 -0.06 12.97 9.17
CA LEU A 157 -0.35 11.57 9.49
C LEU A 157 -0.22 11.23 10.99
N ARG A 158 0.33 12.13 11.83
CA ARG A 158 0.38 11.94 13.30
C ARG A 158 -0.97 12.25 13.96
N SER A 159 -1.84 13.01 13.32
CA SER A 159 -3.14 13.45 13.88
C SER A 159 -4.36 12.78 13.26
N VAL A 160 -4.18 11.87 12.30
CA VAL A 160 -5.27 11.08 11.69
C VAL A 160 -5.53 9.79 12.45
N HIS A 161 -6.61 9.08 12.09
CA HIS A 161 -6.95 7.79 12.64
C HIS A 161 -5.76 6.82 12.65
N PRO A 162 -5.43 6.15 13.78
CA PRO A 162 -4.24 5.32 13.90
C PRO A 162 -4.12 4.22 12.85
N GLY A 163 -5.24 3.57 12.50
CA GLY A 163 -5.29 2.54 11.45
C GLY A 163 -4.92 3.07 10.05
N LEU A 164 -5.37 4.29 9.72
CA LEU A 164 -5.02 4.94 8.47
C LEU A 164 -3.55 5.35 8.47
N ALA A 165 -3.09 5.95 9.58
CA ALA A 165 -1.71 6.36 9.74
C ALA A 165 -0.73 5.18 9.64
N ARG A 166 -1.06 4.04 10.25
CA ARG A 166 -0.29 2.80 10.14
C ARG A 166 -0.21 2.36 8.68
N TYR A 167 -1.36 2.22 8.02
CA TYR A 167 -1.45 1.74 6.65
C TYR A 167 -0.62 2.59 5.67
N VAL A 168 -0.84 3.91 5.67
CA VAL A 168 -0.14 4.84 4.77
C VAL A 168 1.37 4.80 4.99
N ARG A 169 1.86 4.74 6.25
CA ARG A 169 3.31 4.61 6.53
C ARG A 169 3.88 3.30 5.99
N GLN A 170 3.17 2.20 6.20
CA GLN A 170 3.64 0.87 5.80
C GLN A 170 3.80 0.76 4.28
N MET A 171 3.02 1.47 3.47
CA MET A 171 3.10 1.38 2.01
C MET A 171 4.49 1.73 1.45
N VAL A 172 5.26 2.60 2.11
CA VAL A 172 6.63 2.94 1.68
C VAL A 172 7.52 1.70 1.55
N ASP A 173 7.37 0.77 2.50
CA ASP A 173 8.28 -0.36 2.67
C ASP A 173 7.62 -1.70 2.34
N HIS A 174 6.31 -1.80 2.55
CA HIS A 174 5.57 -3.05 2.63
C HIS A 174 4.45 -3.18 1.59
N CYS A 175 4.32 -2.23 0.65
CA CYS A 175 3.35 -2.40 -0.44
C CYS A 175 3.61 -3.73 -1.19
N PRO A 176 2.60 -4.60 -1.34
CA PRO A 176 2.74 -5.91 -1.99
C PRO A 176 2.66 -5.74 -3.52
N ASN A 177 3.73 -5.16 -4.09
CA ASN A 177 3.78 -4.76 -5.50
C ASN A 177 3.35 -5.89 -6.47
N HIS A 178 3.68 -7.15 -6.16
CA HIS A 178 3.36 -8.32 -6.98
C HIS A 178 1.86 -8.47 -7.24
N LEU A 179 0.98 -8.09 -6.31
CA LEU A 179 -0.47 -8.19 -6.48
C LEU A 179 -1.00 -7.26 -7.59
N PHE A 180 -0.28 -6.18 -7.91
CA PHE A 180 -0.66 -5.23 -8.96
C PHE A 180 -0.25 -5.68 -10.38
N PHE A 181 0.44 -6.82 -10.48
CA PHE A 181 0.85 -7.43 -11.74
C PHE A 181 0.18 -8.78 -12.01
N LEU A 182 -0.48 -9.37 -11.02
CA LEU A 182 -1.26 -10.58 -11.22
C LEU A 182 -2.46 -10.30 -12.11
N ASP A 183 -2.97 -11.34 -12.77
CA ASP A 183 -4.23 -11.31 -13.52
C ASP A 183 -5.40 -11.08 -12.55
N GLY A 184 -5.61 -9.82 -12.20
CA GLY A 184 -6.60 -9.32 -11.27
C GLY A 184 -7.34 -8.10 -11.83
N LEU A 185 -8.43 -7.72 -11.17
CA LEU A 185 -9.23 -6.58 -11.60
C LEU A 185 -8.61 -5.28 -11.06
N ARG A 186 -8.38 -4.32 -11.96
CA ARG A 186 -8.19 -2.93 -11.55
C ARG A 186 -9.56 -2.32 -11.27
N CYS A 187 -9.69 -1.54 -10.19
CA CYS A 187 -10.97 -0.89 -9.87
C CYS A 187 -11.50 -0.01 -11.02
N SER A 188 -10.60 0.66 -11.75
CA SER A 188 -10.94 1.46 -12.93
C SER A 188 -11.52 0.66 -14.10
N SER A 189 -11.34 -0.66 -14.09
CA SER A 189 -11.77 -1.59 -15.13
C SER A 189 -12.84 -2.56 -14.63
N PHE A 190 -13.40 -2.32 -13.43
CA PHE A 190 -14.46 -3.15 -12.87
C PHE A 190 -15.71 -3.07 -13.76
N PRO A 191 -16.28 -4.21 -14.20
CA PRO A 191 -17.36 -4.22 -15.18
C PRO A 191 -18.72 -3.80 -14.61
N GLY A 192 -18.91 -3.94 -13.30
CA GLY A 192 -20.18 -3.61 -12.63
C GLY A 192 -20.33 -2.14 -12.22
N HIS A 193 -21.45 -1.85 -11.58
CA HIS A 193 -21.80 -0.51 -11.13
C HIS A 193 -22.29 -0.47 -9.68
N ALA A 194 -21.84 0.54 -8.92
CA ALA A 194 -22.27 0.75 -7.55
C ALA A 194 -23.64 1.46 -7.51
N THR A 195 -24.55 0.99 -6.65
CA THR A 195 -25.89 1.58 -6.44
C THR A 195 -25.87 2.86 -5.59
N ALA A 196 -24.80 3.67 -5.69
CA ALA A 196 -24.61 4.85 -4.85
C ALA A 196 -25.65 5.95 -5.12
N VAL A 197 -26.18 6.54 -4.05
CA VAL A 197 -26.99 7.76 -4.14
C VAL A 197 -26.04 8.96 -4.11
N LEU A 198 -25.93 9.65 -5.25
CA LEU A 198 -24.99 10.75 -5.43
C LEU A 198 -25.62 12.10 -5.05
N HIS A 199 -24.87 12.89 -4.29
CA HIS A 199 -25.16 14.29 -4.00
C HIS A 199 -24.24 15.18 -4.83
N HIS A 200 -24.81 16.05 -5.66
CA HIS A 200 -24.08 16.95 -6.54
C HIS A 200 -24.00 18.36 -5.95
N GLU A 201 -22.80 18.94 -5.94
CA GLU A 201 -22.54 20.30 -5.48
C GLU A 201 -21.54 21.01 -6.39
N GLU A 202 -21.91 22.19 -6.91
CA GLU A 202 -21.02 23.00 -7.76
C GLU A 202 -20.11 23.95 -6.96
N ARG A 203 -20.38 24.13 -5.66
CA ARG A 203 -19.64 25.07 -4.77
C ARG A 203 -18.89 24.35 -3.66
N HIS A 204 -18.58 23.08 -3.86
CA HIS A 204 -17.83 22.30 -2.90
C HIS A 204 -16.36 22.75 -2.84
N GLU A 205 -15.72 22.63 -1.67
CA GLU A 205 -14.32 23.06 -1.46
C GLU A 205 -13.32 22.36 -2.40
N MET A 206 -13.63 21.11 -2.79
CA MET A 206 -12.81 20.34 -3.73
C MET A 206 -12.73 21.02 -5.10
N CYS A 207 -13.83 21.64 -5.57
CA CYS A 207 -13.83 22.39 -6.83
C CYS A 207 -12.90 23.61 -6.74
N ALA A 208 -12.98 24.36 -5.63
CA ALA A 208 -12.14 25.54 -5.40
C ALA A 208 -10.64 25.18 -5.33
N LEU A 209 -10.28 24.15 -4.57
CA LEU A 209 -8.91 23.65 -4.48
C LEU A 209 -8.36 23.15 -5.83
N THR A 210 -9.23 22.62 -6.68
CA THR A 210 -8.87 22.22 -8.05
C THR A 210 -8.57 23.42 -8.93
N VAL A 211 -9.38 24.48 -8.85
CA VAL A 211 -9.12 25.73 -9.58
C VAL A 211 -7.80 26.34 -9.12
N ASP A 212 -7.56 26.40 -7.80
CA ASP A 212 -6.33 26.93 -7.21
C ASP A 212 -5.07 26.14 -7.63
N SER A 213 -5.24 24.89 -8.06
CA SER A 213 -4.14 24.07 -8.56
C SER A 213 -3.72 24.38 -10.00
N PHE A 214 -4.42 25.24 -10.75
CA PHE A 214 -4.16 25.43 -12.18
C PHE A 214 -2.83 26.15 -12.46
N ASP A 215 -2.36 26.96 -11.51
CA ASP A 215 -1.08 27.67 -11.61
C ASP A 215 0.12 26.82 -11.13
N VAL A 216 -0.14 25.60 -10.63
CA VAL A 216 0.89 24.65 -10.18
C VAL A 216 1.48 23.95 -11.40
N THR A 217 2.80 24.02 -11.56
CA THR A 217 3.54 23.57 -12.76
C THR A 217 4.75 22.69 -12.43
N GLU A 218 4.80 22.19 -11.19
CA GLU A 218 5.88 21.35 -10.65
C GLU A 218 6.06 20.04 -11.44
N PHE A 219 4.97 19.49 -11.97
CA PHE A 219 4.94 18.28 -12.78
C PHE A 219 4.33 18.53 -14.15
N LYS A 220 4.64 17.64 -15.10
CA LYS A 220 4.12 17.72 -16.47
C LYS A 220 2.62 17.45 -16.57
N ALA A 221 2.09 16.59 -15.70
CA ALA A 221 0.70 16.18 -15.71
C ALA A 221 -0.14 17.07 -14.80
N ARG A 222 -1.22 17.66 -15.34
CA ARG A 222 -2.18 18.47 -14.56
C ARG A 222 -2.79 17.68 -13.40
N HIS A 223 -3.05 16.39 -13.59
CA HIS A 223 -3.57 15.54 -12.53
C HIS A 223 -2.59 15.47 -11.34
N GLU A 224 -1.31 15.26 -11.61
CA GLU A 224 -0.28 15.21 -10.57
C GLU A 224 -0.08 16.56 -9.88
N ASN A 225 -0.16 17.68 -10.62
CA ASN A 225 -0.14 19.02 -10.03
C ASN A 225 -1.34 19.27 -9.12
N CYS A 226 -2.53 18.82 -9.51
CA CYS A 226 -3.73 18.87 -8.67
C CYS A 226 -3.51 18.09 -7.37
N GLN A 227 -3.15 16.81 -7.45
CA GLN A 227 -2.87 15.98 -6.27
C GLN A 227 -1.80 16.59 -5.35
N TYR A 228 -0.71 17.10 -5.94
CA TYR A 228 0.36 17.76 -5.19
C TYR A 228 -0.12 19.06 -4.52
N HIS A 229 -0.96 19.84 -5.18
CA HIS A 229 -1.56 21.04 -4.61
C HIS A 229 -2.44 20.68 -3.41
N PHE A 230 -3.32 19.68 -3.53
CA PHE A 230 -4.12 19.18 -2.41
C PHE A 230 -3.22 18.75 -1.24
N LEU A 231 -2.22 17.91 -1.50
CA LEU A 231 -1.31 17.46 -0.45
C LEU A 231 -0.55 18.61 0.23
N THR A 232 -0.23 19.70 -0.47
CA THR A 232 0.55 20.80 0.10
C THR A 232 -0.30 21.93 0.70
N ARG A 233 -1.52 22.14 0.21
CA ARG A 233 -2.37 23.29 0.56
C ARG A 233 -3.61 22.94 1.36
N ASP A 234 -4.22 21.78 1.12
CA ASP A 234 -5.38 21.34 1.90
C ASP A 234 -4.90 20.71 3.22
N PRO A 235 -5.26 21.24 4.40
CA PRO A 235 -4.81 20.69 5.68
C PRO A 235 -5.37 19.30 5.97
N PHE A 236 -6.42 18.87 5.27
CA PHE A 236 -7.07 17.58 5.49
C PHE A 236 -6.49 16.47 4.62
N THR A 237 -5.88 16.80 3.48
CA THR A 237 -5.23 15.81 2.60
C THR A 237 -3.98 15.24 3.27
N VAL A 238 -3.97 13.93 3.43
CA VAL A 238 -2.86 13.21 4.09
C VAL A 238 -2.07 12.33 3.15
N GLY A 239 -2.67 11.84 2.07
CA GLY A 239 -1.99 11.00 1.09
C GLY A 239 -2.59 11.12 -0.31
N VAL A 240 -1.75 10.91 -1.32
CA VAL A 240 -2.14 10.89 -2.74
C VAL A 240 -1.50 9.69 -3.43
N GLU A 241 -2.16 9.17 -4.46
CA GLU A 241 -1.78 7.95 -5.17
C GLU A 241 -1.57 6.75 -4.23
N VAL A 242 -2.43 6.64 -3.20
CA VAL A 242 -2.31 5.64 -2.14
C VAL A 242 -2.65 4.26 -2.71
N PRO A 243 -1.70 3.30 -2.77
CA PRO A 243 -1.99 1.97 -3.27
C PRO A 243 -2.99 1.27 -2.34
N VAL A 244 -3.91 0.50 -2.92
CA VAL A 244 -4.89 -0.34 -2.21
C VAL A 244 -5.13 -1.62 -2.98
N TRP A 245 -5.43 -2.70 -2.24
CA TRP A 245 -5.74 -4.00 -2.82
C TRP A 245 -6.68 -4.80 -1.90
N LEU A 246 -7.26 -5.86 -2.46
CA LEU A 246 -8.04 -6.85 -1.76
C LEU A 246 -7.88 -8.21 -2.46
N GLU A 247 -7.65 -9.26 -1.69
CA GLU A 247 -7.55 -10.63 -2.20
C GLU A 247 -8.83 -11.43 -1.94
N ALA A 248 -9.03 -12.49 -2.73
CA ALA A 248 -10.22 -13.33 -2.65
C ALA A 248 -10.45 -13.99 -1.29
N ARG A 249 -9.38 -14.28 -0.54
CA ARG A 249 -9.44 -14.91 0.79
C ARG A 249 -9.93 -13.98 1.90
N GLU A 250 -10.03 -12.69 1.64
CA GLU A 250 -10.32 -11.68 2.67
C GLU A 250 -11.81 -11.40 2.80
N ILE A 251 -12.59 -11.83 1.81
CA ILE A 251 -14.03 -11.70 1.74
C ILE A 251 -14.62 -13.07 1.38
N GLU A 252 -15.56 -13.56 2.17
CA GLU A 252 -16.10 -14.92 2.05
C GLU A 252 -16.74 -15.17 0.68
N ASP A 253 -17.52 -14.21 0.19
CA ASP A 253 -18.29 -14.20 -1.05
C ASP A 253 -17.57 -13.43 -2.18
N PHE A 254 -16.23 -13.33 -2.13
CA PHE A 254 -15.46 -12.47 -3.06
C PHE A 254 -15.75 -12.77 -4.54
N ALA A 255 -15.72 -14.03 -4.95
CA ALA A 255 -15.86 -14.39 -6.36
C ALA A 255 -17.25 -14.09 -6.92
N GLU A 256 -18.27 -14.20 -6.07
CA GLU A 256 -19.66 -13.92 -6.40
C GLU A 256 -19.88 -12.40 -6.57
N VAL A 257 -19.26 -11.60 -5.70
CA VAL A 257 -19.38 -10.14 -5.69
C VAL A 257 -18.52 -9.46 -6.75
N PHE A 258 -17.28 -9.92 -6.94
CA PHE A 258 -16.28 -9.25 -7.78
C PHE A 258 -16.02 -9.98 -9.12
N GLY A 259 -16.62 -11.15 -9.35
CA GLY A 259 -16.58 -11.84 -10.64
C GLY A 259 -15.28 -12.57 -10.93
N GLY A 260 -14.55 -13.04 -9.91
CA GLY A 260 -13.32 -13.82 -10.08
C GLY A 260 -12.55 -14.06 -8.79
N HIS A 261 -11.38 -14.72 -8.88
CA HIS A 261 -10.51 -15.00 -7.72
C HIS A 261 -9.22 -14.18 -7.70
N GLY A 262 -8.96 -13.38 -8.74
CA GLY A 262 -7.80 -12.48 -8.80
C GLY A 262 -7.93 -11.31 -7.84
N PRO A 263 -6.81 -10.68 -7.43
CA PRO A 263 -6.85 -9.54 -6.53
C PRO A 263 -7.55 -8.34 -7.19
N LEU A 264 -8.30 -7.59 -6.39
CA LEU A 264 -8.75 -6.24 -6.75
C LEU A 264 -7.65 -5.26 -6.36
N THR A 265 -7.29 -4.32 -7.24
CA THR A 265 -6.19 -3.37 -6.99
C THR A 265 -6.51 -1.96 -7.47
N GLY A 266 -5.80 -0.97 -6.92
CA GLY A 266 -5.91 0.41 -7.37
C GLY A 266 -5.02 1.41 -6.63
N HIS A 267 -5.07 2.66 -7.07
CA HIS A 267 -4.44 3.80 -6.41
C HIS A 267 -5.48 4.88 -6.20
N ILE A 268 -5.60 5.33 -4.95
CA ILE A 268 -6.53 6.39 -4.57
C ILE A 268 -5.87 7.73 -4.88
N ASP A 269 -6.52 8.57 -5.67
CA ASP A 269 -6.00 9.90 -6.02
C ASP A 269 -5.76 10.74 -4.77
N LEU A 270 -6.75 10.84 -3.87
CA LEU A 270 -6.63 11.58 -2.61
C LEU A 270 -7.28 10.85 -1.43
N VAL A 271 -6.58 10.86 -0.29
CA VAL A 271 -7.13 10.50 1.02
C VAL A 271 -7.06 11.70 1.95
N ARG A 272 -8.19 12.07 2.55
CA ARG A 272 -8.32 13.15 3.52
C ARG A 272 -8.85 12.63 4.86
N GLU A 273 -8.57 13.32 5.95
CA GLU A 273 -9.33 13.15 7.19
C GLU A 273 -9.83 14.51 7.68
N LYS A 274 -11.16 14.66 7.76
CA LYS A 274 -11.83 15.91 8.11
C LYS A 274 -13.00 15.63 9.05
N GLY A 275 -13.01 16.31 10.21
CA GLY A 275 -14.07 16.14 11.21
C GLY A 275 -14.21 14.70 11.74
N GLY A 276 -13.12 13.92 11.74
CA GLY A 276 -13.13 12.51 12.17
C GLY A 276 -13.65 11.52 11.12
N ALA A 277 -14.00 11.99 9.91
CA ALA A 277 -14.33 11.13 8.78
C ALA A 277 -13.13 11.01 7.84
N ILE A 278 -12.89 9.79 7.35
CA ILE A 278 -11.90 9.53 6.30
C ILE A 278 -12.59 9.72 4.96
N GLU A 279 -12.06 10.60 4.12
CA GLU A 279 -12.63 10.88 2.82
C GLU A 279 -11.74 10.32 1.72
N VAL A 280 -12.34 9.59 0.79
CA VAL A 280 -11.69 8.98 -0.37
C VAL A 280 -12.19 9.69 -1.62
N TRP A 281 -11.28 10.29 -2.37
CA TRP A 281 -11.62 11.09 -3.53
C TRP A 281 -10.86 10.64 -4.78
N ASP A 282 -11.53 10.78 -5.92
CA ASP A 282 -10.97 10.52 -7.26
C ASP A 282 -11.18 11.75 -8.15
N TYR A 283 -10.11 12.28 -8.74
CA TYR A 283 -10.18 13.44 -9.62
C TYR A 283 -10.56 12.99 -11.03
N LYS A 284 -11.62 13.58 -11.58
CA LYS A 284 -12.16 13.20 -12.88
C LYS A 284 -12.41 14.42 -13.74
N PRO A 285 -11.54 14.72 -14.73
CA PRO A 285 -11.82 15.76 -15.70
C PRO A 285 -13.21 15.57 -16.31
N HIS A 286 -14.07 16.58 -16.25
CA HIS A 286 -15.48 16.49 -16.67
C HIS A 286 -16.29 15.50 -15.82
N ALA A 287 -16.19 15.61 -14.50
CA ALA A 287 -16.78 14.71 -13.51
C ALA A 287 -18.28 14.44 -13.79
N ARG A 288 -19.02 15.44 -14.26
CA ARG A 288 -20.42 15.31 -14.65
C ARG A 288 -20.72 14.25 -15.72
N ARG A 289 -19.73 13.87 -16.54
CA ARG A 289 -19.87 12.86 -17.60
C ARG A 289 -19.45 11.46 -17.15
N GLU A 290 -18.84 11.33 -15.98
CA GLU A 290 -18.35 10.06 -15.49
C GLU A 290 -19.48 9.14 -15.04
N ARG A 291 -19.37 7.87 -15.45
CA ARG A 291 -20.35 6.83 -15.11
C ARG A 291 -19.80 5.79 -14.14
N HIS A 292 -18.48 5.66 -14.06
CA HIS A 292 -17.81 4.63 -13.26
C HIS A 292 -17.08 5.18 -12.03
N ALA A 293 -16.99 6.50 -11.88
CA ALA A 293 -16.26 7.14 -10.78
C ALA A 293 -16.81 6.73 -9.41
N ALA A 294 -18.12 6.69 -9.23
CA ALA A 294 -18.73 6.25 -7.97
C ALA A 294 -18.35 4.79 -7.62
N THR A 295 -18.37 3.89 -8.61
CA THR A 295 -17.94 2.50 -8.44
C THR A 295 -16.46 2.43 -8.04
N GLN A 296 -15.60 3.14 -8.76
CA GLN A 296 -14.16 3.15 -8.51
C GLN A 296 -13.85 3.67 -7.10
N VAL A 297 -14.41 4.81 -6.71
CA VAL A 297 -14.24 5.40 -5.38
C VAL A 297 -14.79 4.48 -4.28
N PHE A 298 -15.93 3.83 -4.51
CA PHE A 298 -16.47 2.86 -3.57
C PHE A 298 -15.50 1.69 -3.36
N LEU A 299 -15.00 1.09 -4.45
CA LEU A 299 -14.07 -0.03 -4.37
C LEU A 299 -12.77 0.36 -3.65
N TYR A 300 -12.24 1.55 -3.93
CA TYR A 300 -11.11 2.12 -3.18
C TYR A 300 -11.40 2.23 -1.69
N THR A 301 -12.57 2.76 -1.34
CA THR A 301 -13.00 2.95 0.05
C THR A 301 -13.20 1.60 0.75
N PHE A 302 -13.79 0.62 0.07
CA PHE A 302 -13.98 -0.74 0.56
C PHE A 302 -12.62 -1.37 0.89
N MET A 303 -11.69 -1.39 -0.06
CA MET A 303 -10.36 -1.95 0.17
C MET A 303 -9.63 -1.20 1.28
N LEU A 304 -9.68 0.14 1.30
CA LEU A 304 -9.05 0.93 2.36
C LEU A 304 -9.66 0.61 3.75
N SER A 305 -10.96 0.39 3.85
CA SER A 305 -11.62 -0.07 5.08
C SER A 305 -11.05 -1.43 5.52
N VAL A 306 -10.93 -2.41 4.61
CA VAL A 306 -10.31 -3.72 4.90
C VAL A 306 -8.85 -3.58 5.32
N ARG A 307 -8.05 -2.72 4.65
CA ARG A 307 -6.62 -2.52 4.95
C ARG A 307 -6.36 -1.74 6.24
N THR A 308 -7.27 -0.87 6.63
CA THR A 308 -7.11 -0.05 7.84
C THR A 308 -7.80 -0.66 9.06
N GLY A 309 -8.76 -1.56 8.85
CA GLY A 309 -9.60 -2.12 9.91
C GLY A 309 -10.61 -1.09 10.44
N ILE A 310 -10.89 -0.06 9.64
CA ILE A 310 -11.81 1.02 10.00
C ILE A 310 -13.17 0.71 9.36
N PRO A 311 -14.28 0.68 10.11
CA PRO A 311 -15.60 0.39 9.53
C PRO A 311 -16.06 1.45 8.52
N LEU A 312 -16.75 1.03 7.46
CA LEU A 312 -17.19 1.92 6.36
C LEU A 312 -18.03 3.12 6.80
N LYS A 313 -18.72 3.08 7.95
CA LYS A 313 -19.49 4.22 8.47
C LYS A 313 -18.65 5.46 8.76
N HIS A 314 -17.34 5.29 8.97
CA HIS A 314 -16.38 6.36 9.19
C HIS A 314 -15.83 6.96 7.88
N PHE A 315 -16.25 6.43 6.73
CA PHE A 315 -15.77 6.89 5.43
C PHE A 315 -16.80 7.77 4.72
N ARG A 316 -16.28 8.66 3.87
CA ARG A 316 -17.04 9.42 2.88
C ARG A 316 -16.37 9.27 1.53
N CYS A 317 -17.17 9.24 0.48
CA CYS A 317 -16.70 9.03 -0.88
C CYS A 317 -17.05 10.25 -1.72
N GLY A 318 -16.19 10.58 -2.68
CA GLY A 318 -16.57 11.48 -3.75
C GLY A 318 -15.64 11.49 -4.95
N TYR A 319 -16.08 12.15 -5.99
CA TYR A 319 -15.27 12.44 -7.17
C TYR A 319 -15.61 13.84 -7.68
N PHE A 320 -14.64 14.50 -8.30
CA PHE A 320 -14.75 15.93 -8.56
C PHE A 320 -13.90 16.39 -9.74
N ASP A 321 -14.25 17.57 -10.27
CA ASP A 321 -13.38 18.42 -11.08
C ASP A 321 -13.45 19.88 -10.60
N GLU A 322 -13.04 20.84 -11.43
CA GLU A 322 -13.07 22.25 -11.09
C GLU A 322 -14.47 22.88 -11.00
N ARG A 323 -15.53 22.17 -11.38
CA ARG A 323 -16.93 22.65 -11.40
C ARG A 323 -17.87 21.77 -10.62
N ASP A 324 -17.77 20.47 -10.79
CA ASP A 324 -18.72 19.48 -10.33
C ASP A 324 -18.09 18.60 -9.24
N CYS A 325 -18.71 18.55 -8.07
CA CYS A 325 -18.35 17.62 -7.00
C CYS A 325 -19.54 16.69 -6.72
N TYR A 326 -19.27 15.39 -6.63
CA TYR A 326 -20.24 14.38 -6.29
C TYR A 326 -19.79 13.64 -5.03
N THR A 327 -20.66 13.57 -4.03
CA THR A 327 -20.40 12.85 -2.78
C THR A 327 -21.43 11.77 -2.53
N PHE A 328 -21.04 10.73 -1.79
CA PHE A 328 -21.95 9.66 -1.38
C PHE A 328 -21.45 8.91 -0.15
N SER A 329 -22.35 8.16 0.47
CA SER A 329 -22.04 7.24 1.56
C SER A 329 -21.63 5.87 1.00
N PRO A 330 -20.56 5.23 1.50
CA PRO A 330 -20.20 3.88 1.10
C PRO A 330 -21.08 2.78 1.72
N LEU A 331 -22.01 3.14 2.61
CA LEU A 331 -22.86 2.18 3.32
C LEU A 331 -23.98 1.64 2.43
N GLY A 332 -24.26 0.34 2.55
CA GLY A 332 -25.36 -0.31 1.85
C GLY A 332 -25.26 -0.29 0.32
N ILE A 333 -24.06 -0.04 -0.22
CA ILE A 333 -23.82 -0.14 -1.65
C ILE A 333 -23.89 -1.61 -2.07
N ASN A 334 -24.56 -1.85 -3.20
CA ASN A 334 -24.49 -3.10 -3.94
C ASN A 334 -23.72 -2.87 -5.24
N LEU A 335 -23.04 -3.91 -5.72
CA LEU A 335 -22.43 -3.95 -7.04
C LEU A 335 -23.35 -4.77 -7.97
N LEU A 336 -23.73 -4.17 -9.09
CA LEU A 336 -24.65 -4.73 -10.09
C LEU A 336 -23.97 -4.99 -11.43
#